data_AF-A0A7C2QYS4-F1
#
_entry.id   AF-A0A7C2QYS4-F1
#
_cell.length_a   1.000
_cell.length_b   1.000
_cell.length_c   1.000
_cell.angle_alpha   90.00
_cell.angle_beta   90.00
_cell.angle_gamma   90.00
#
_symmetry.space_group_name_H-M   'P 1'
#
loop_
_entity.id
_entity.type
_entity.pdbx_description
1 polymer ?
#
loop_
_entity_poly.entity_id
_entity_poly.type
_entity_poly.pdbx_seq_one_letter_code
_entity_poly.pdbx_strand_id
1 'polypeptide(L)'
;MSQQKSCFALDAERFGNLIDTLKGLGYVVYGPVERDGAIVCDVIDSVEQIPKGLSDVQMPGSYRLVKKDDKRYFGYVVGPQSPKYVLRPSQHLLFKVRKDGKVILPQPDAKKIAIVGLRPCDLKGNRDT
;
A
#
# COMPACT_ATOMS: atom_id res chain seq x y z
N MET A 1 15.84 -13.33 -21.13
CA MET A 1 14.76 -14.23 -20.64
C MET A 1 13.45 -13.46 -20.69
N SER A 2 12.54 -13.86 -21.59
CA SER A 2 11.23 -13.23 -21.76
C SER A 2 10.29 -13.72 -20.65
N GLN A 3 9.87 -12.86 -19.72
CA GLN A 3 8.85 -13.21 -18.73
C GLN A 3 7.47 -13.17 -19.40
N GLN A 4 6.84 -14.34 -19.52
CA GLN A 4 5.45 -14.45 -19.92
C GLN A 4 4.57 -13.86 -18.82
N LYS A 5 3.96 -12.70 -19.08
CA LYS A 5 3.00 -12.09 -18.15
C LYS A 5 1.65 -12.80 -18.29
N SER A 6 1.33 -13.68 -17.35
CA SER A 6 -0.02 -14.16 -17.14
C SER A 6 -0.88 -13.01 -16.62
N CYS A 7 -1.93 -12.65 -17.36
CA CYS A 7 -2.90 -11.64 -16.96
C CYS A 7 -4.07 -12.32 -16.24
N PHE A 8 -4.34 -11.93 -15.00
CA PHE A 8 -5.48 -12.39 -14.22
C PHE A 8 -6.41 -11.21 -13.97
N ALA A 9 -7.71 -11.41 -14.17
CA ALA A 9 -8.74 -10.45 -13.80
C ALA A 9 -9.44 -10.94 -12.53
N LEU A 10 -9.53 -10.07 -11.52
CA LEU A 10 -10.29 -10.32 -10.30
C LEU A 10 -11.51 -9.42 -10.30
N ASP A 11 -12.69 -10.00 -10.07
CA ASP A 11 -13.87 -9.22 -9.71
C ASP A 11 -13.76 -8.70 -8.28
N ALA A 12 -14.72 -7.86 -7.87
CA ALA A 12 -14.73 -7.23 -6.55
C ALA A 12 -14.74 -8.25 -5.40
N GLU A 13 -15.48 -9.35 -5.55
CA GLU A 13 -15.64 -10.38 -4.54
C GLU A 13 -14.34 -11.17 -4.36
N ARG A 14 -13.74 -11.63 -5.46
CA ARG A 14 -12.44 -12.32 -5.44
C ARG A 14 -11.33 -11.42 -4.93
N PHE A 15 -11.41 -10.12 -5.19
CA PHE A 15 -10.44 -9.17 -4.65
C PHE A 15 -10.61 -8.97 -3.13
N GLY A 16 -11.85 -8.94 -2.61
CA GLY A 16 -12.12 -9.01 -1.18
C GLY A 16 -11.55 -10.27 -0.53
N ASN A 17 -11.83 -11.44 -1.12
CA ASN A 17 -11.30 -12.73 -0.66
C ASN A 17 -9.77 -12.76 -0.63
N LEU A 18 -9.09 -12.09 -1.56
CA LEU A 18 -7.63 -11.94 -1.54
C LEU A 18 -7.16 -11.16 -0.31
N ILE A 19 -7.82 -10.04 0.01
CA ILE A 19 -7.49 -9.22 1.20
C ILE A 19 -7.67 -10.04 2.47
N ASP A 20 -8.79 -10.74 2.61
CA ASP A 20 -9.08 -11.58 3.77
C ASP A 20 -8.06 -12.72 3.91
N THR A 21 -7.69 -13.34 2.78
CA THR A 21 -6.66 -14.39 2.76
C THR A 21 -5.30 -13.85 3.22
N LEU A 22 -4.89 -12.69 2.73
CA LEU A 22 -3.63 -12.05 3.13
C LEU A 22 -3.63 -11.75 4.64
N LYS A 23 -4.73 -11.22 5.18
CA LYS A 23 -4.88 -10.99 6.61
C LYS A 23 -4.79 -12.28 7.42
N GLY A 24 -5.48 -13.33 6.98
CA GLY A 24 -5.43 -14.67 7.60
C GLY A 24 -4.01 -15.27 7.64
N LEU A 25 -3.16 -14.91 6.68
CA LEU A 25 -1.75 -15.30 6.62
C LEU A 25 -0.82 -14.43 7.49
N GLY A 26 -1.37 -13.45 8.21
CA GLY A 26 -0.67 -12.53 9.10
C GLY A 26 -0.09 -11.30 8.40
N TYR A 27 -0.58 -10.95 7.20
CA TYR A 27 -0.16 -9.73 6.52
C TYR A 27 -0.94 -8.51 7.00
N VAL A 28 -0.23 -7.40 7.18
CA VAL A 28 -0.81 -6.06 7.19
C VAL A 28 -0.96 -5.63 5.72
N VAL A 29 -2.20 -5.41 5.28
CA VAL A 29 -2.51 -5.05 3.91
C VAL A 29 -2.59 -3.54 3.79
N TYR A 30 -1.77 -2.96 2.93
CA TYR A 30 -1.81 -1.55 2.57
C TYR A 30 -2.44 -1.39 1.20
N GLY A 31 -3.33 -0.42 1.06
CA GLY A 31 -3.95 -0.09 -0.21
C GLY A 31 -4.34 1.38 -0.28
N PRO A 32 -4.82 1.82 -1.46
CA PRO A 32 -5.28 3.18 -1.61
C PRO A 32 -6.58 3.40 -0.85
N VAL A 33 -6.61 4.46 -0.06
CA VAL A 33 -7.79 4.95 0.66
C VAL A 33 -7.96 6.44 0.37
N GLU A 34 -9.20 6.92 0.40
CA GLU A 34 -9.49 8.36 0.33
C GLU A 34 -9.34 8.96 1.74
N ARG A 35 -8.49 9.99 1.87
CA ARG A 35 -8.30 10.76 3.09
C ARG A 35 -8.18 12.23 2.73
N ASP A 36 -9.01 13.07 3.35
CA ASP A 36 -9.01 14.53 3.15
C ASP A 36 -9.09 14.96 1.67
N GLY A 37 -9.86 14.22 0.85
CA GLY A 37 -10.01 14.48 -0.58
C GLY A 37 -8.81 14.11 -1.45
N ALA A 38 -7.84 13.38 -0.89
CA ALA A 38 -6.69 12.81 -1.59
C ALA A 38 -6.65 11.29 -1.47
N ILE A 39 -6.02 10.62 -2.43
CA ILE A 39 -5.75 9.18 -2.32
C ILE A 39 -4.39 8.99 -1.65
N VAL A 40 -4.40 8.28 -0.52
CA VAL A 40 -3.21 7.92 0.24
C VAL A 40 -3.07 6.41 0.34
N CYS A 41 -1.85 5.91 0.54
CA CYS A 41 -1.60 4.49 0.80
C CYS A 41 -1.63 4.25 2.32
N ASP A 42 -2.59 3.46 2.80
CA ASP A 42 -2.79 3.20 4.23
C ASP A 42 -3.27 1.76 4.46
N VAL A 43 -3.35 1.34 5.72
CA VAL A 43 -3.86 0.01 6.08
C VAL A 43 -5.33 -0.10 5.69
N ILE A 44 -5.65 -1.21 5.04
CA ILE A 44 -7.02 -1.60 4.70
C ILE A 44 -7.35 -2.94 5.33
N ASP A 45 -8.59 -3.05 5.78
CA ASP A 45 -9.16 -4.25 6.39
C ASP A 45 -10.15 -4.95 5.46
N SER A 46 -10.62 -4.27 4.42
CA SER A 46 -11.67 -4.70 3.51
C SER A 46 -11.54 -4.02 2.15
N VAL A 47 -12.16 -4.60 1.11
CA VAL A 47 -12.13 -4.05 -0.26
C VAL A 47 -13.01 -2.80 -0.40
N GLU A 48 -13.95 -2.61 0.52
CA GLU A 48 -14.88 -1.47 0.58
C GLU A 48 -14.16 -0.16 0.89
N GLN A 49 -13.03 -0.23 1.60
CA GLN A 49 -12.18 0.92 1.90
C GLN A 49 -11.40 1.41 0.68
N ILE A 50 -11.35 0.61 -0.39
CA ILE A 50 -10.71 1.01 -1.64
C ILE A 50 -11.72 1.82 -2.46
N PRO A 51 -11.38 3.07 -2.81
CA PRO A 51 -12.27 3.90 -3.61
C PRO A 51 -12.64 3.25 -4.94
N LYS A 52 -13.93 3.33 -5.28
CA LYS A 52 -14.50 2.83 -6.54
C LYS A 52 -14.99 4.01 -7.36
N GLY A 53 -14.80 3.94 -8.67
CA GLY A 53 -15.28 4.97 -9.59
C GLY A 53 -14.68 6.35 -9.36
N LEU A 54 -13.49 6.44 -8.78
CA LEU A 54 -12.73 7.68 -8.72
C LEU A 54 -11.71 7.73 -9.86
N SER A 55 -11.57 8.91 -10.44
CA SER A 55 -10.52 9.27 -11.39
C SER A 55 -9.88 10.55 -10.88
N ASP A 56 -8.56 10.69 -10.95
CA ASP A 56 -7.92 11.96 -10.64
C ASP A 56 -7.82 12.84 -11.89
N VAL A 57 -8.02 14.15 -11.70
CA VAL A 57 -7.65 15.19 -12.65
C VAL A 57 -6.50 15.96 -12.04
N GLN A 58 -5.34 15.90 -12.68
CA GLN A 58 -4.15 16.63 -12.28
C GLN A 58 -3.95 17.85 -13.19
N MET A 59 -3.77 19.01 -12.57
CA MET A 59 -3.29 20.23 -13.22
C MET A 59 -2.10 20.78 -12.43
N PRO A 60 -1.24 21.63 -13.01
CA PRO A 60 -0.19 22.29 -12.25
C PRO A 60 -0.77 23.00 -11.02
N GLY A 61 -0.38 22.54 -9.82
CA GLY A 61 -0.87 23.09 -8.54
C GLY A 61 -2.28 22.66 -8.09
N SER A 62 -2.94 21.71 -8.79
CA SER A 62 -4.27 21.24 -8.41
C SER A 62 -4.43 19.72 -8.58
N TYR A 63 -4.92 19.07 -7.52
CA TYR A 63 -5.37 17.68 -7.53
C TYR A 63 -6.87 17.66 -7.20
N ARG A 64 -7.67 17.00 -8.04
CA ARG A 64 -9.10 16.82 -7.77
C ARG A 64 -9.55 15.42 -8.13
N LEU A 65 -10.27 14.79 -7.23
CA LEU A 65 -10.97 13.54 -7.48
C LEU A 65 -12.28 13.81 -8.22
N VAL A 66 -12.50 13.09 -9.30
CA VAL A 66 -13.71 13.12 -10.11
C VAL A 66 -14.37 11.76 -10.01
N LYS A 67 -15.61 11.75 -9.49
CA LYS A 67 -16.46 10.55 -9.52
C LYS A 67 -16.87 10.25 -10.96
N LYS A 68 -16.67 9.02 -11.39
CA LYS A 68 -17.17 8.44 -12.63
C LYS A 68 -18.26 7.42 -12.28
N ASP A 69 -19.23 7.26 -13.17
CA ASP A 69 -20.30 6.28 -13.04
C ASP A 69 -19.82 4.82 -13.18
N ASP A 70 -18.55 4.60 -13.55
CA ASP A 70 -17.99 3.27 -13.67
C ASP A 70 -17.49 2.77 -12.32
N LYS A 71 -17.95 1.59 -11.87
CA LYS A 71 -17.61 1.00 -10.54
C LYS A 71 -16.20 0.38 -10.48
N ARG A 72 -15.28 0.82 -11.33
CA ARG A 72 -13.90 0.30 -11.40
C ARG A 72 -13.07 0.70 -10.18
N TYR A 73 -12.23 -0.22 -9.72
CA TYR A 73 -11.15 0.05 -8.78
C TYR A 73 -9.93 0.64 -9.50
N PHE A 74 -9.09 1.39 -8.77
CA PHE A 74 -7.79 1.92 -9.26
C PHE A 74 -7.88 2.87 -10.47
N GLY A 75 -9.02 3.53 -10.66
CA GLY A 75 -9.20 4.54 -11.72
C GLY A 75 -8.42 5.85 -11.51
N TYR A 76 -7.70 5.97 -10.39
CA TYR A 76 -7.00 7.15 -9.92
C TYR A 76 -5.49 6.89 -9.74
N VAL A 77 -4.73 7.98 -9.63
CA VAL A 77 -3.33 7.98 -9.18
C VAL A 77 -3.30 8.11 -7.65
N VAL A 78 -2.55 7.21 -7.00
CA VAL A 78 -2.21 7.33 -5.57
C VAL A 78 -1.35 8.59 -5.43
N GLY A 79 -1.77 9.50 -4.55
CA GLY A 79 -1.12 10.81 -4.41
C GLY A 79 0.36 10.72 -4.03
N PRO A 80 1.08 11.86 -4.06
CA PRO A 80 2.54 11.92 -3.87
C PRO A 80 3.06 11.43 -2.51
N GLN A 81 2.20 11.05 -1.56
CA GLN A 81 2.59 10.30 -0.37
C GLN A 81 3.05 8.89 -0.77
N SER A 82 4.34 8.83 -1.11
CA SER A 82 5.04 7.60 -1.46
C SER A 82 4.82 6.51 -0.38
N PRO A 83 4.64 5.24 -0.78
CA PRO A 83 4.62 4.08 0.14
C PRO A 83 5.95 3.85 0.88
N LYS A 84 6.94 4.74 0.69
CA LYS A 84 8.28 4.67 1.28
C LYS A 84 8.25 4.58 2.80
N TYR A 85 7.25 5.17 3.47
CA TYR A 85 7.07 5.05 4.91
C TYR A 85 6.72 3.63 5.38
N VAL A 86 6.04 2.85 4.51
CA VAL A 86 5.66 1.45 4.80
C VAL A 86 6.87 0.53 4.63
N LEU A 87 7.73 0.81 3.65
CA LEU A 87 8.95 0.03 3.38
C LEU A 87 10.15 0.46 4.24
N ARG A 88 10.09 1.63 4.86
CA ARG A 88 11.14 2.19 5.74
C ARG A 88 10.50 2.80 6.98
N PRO A 89 10.23 1.99 8.03
CA PRO A 89 9.85 2.56 9.31
C PRO A 89 10.93 3.58 9.72
N SER A 90 10.51 4.80 10.03
CA SER A 90 11.41 5.94 10.29
C SER A 90 12.28 5.79 11.54
N GLN A 91 12.14 4.68 12.28
CA GLN A 91 12.84 4.40 13.52
C GLN A 91 13.24 2.92 13.57
N HIS A 92 14.56 2.65 13.60
CA HIS A 92 15.11 1.34 13.91
C HIS A 92 15.75 1.40 15.30
N LEU A 93 15.25 0.60 16.25
CA LEU A 93 15.99 0.39 17.49
C LEU A 93 17.26 -0.40 17.13
N LEU A 94 18.44 0.11 17.49
CA LEU A 94 19.72 -0.57 17.20
C LEU A 94 20.08 -1.56 18.29
N PHE A 95 19.93 -1.16 19.54
CA PHE A 95 20.11 -2.00 20.72
C PHE A 95 19.46 -1.34 21.95
N LYS A 96 19.14 -2.14 22.96
CA LYS A 96 18.69 -1.70 24.29
C LYS A 96 19.66 -2.22 25.34
N VAL A 97 20.18 -1.35 26.20
CA VAL A 97 21.03 -1.75 27.32
C VAL A 97 20.19 -1.81 28.58
N ARG A 98 20.22 -2.95 29.29
CA ARG A 98 19.60 -3.09 30.60
C ARG A 98 20.52 -2.51 31.69
N LYS A 99 19.96 -2.21 32.87
CA LYS A 99 20.72 -1.66 34.02
C LYS A 99 21.84 -2.60 34.50
N ASP A 100 21.79 -3.88 34.17
CA ASP A 100 22.81 -4.90 34.43
C ASP A 100 23.94 -4.92 33.37
N GLY A 101 23.97 -3.97 32.44
CA GLY A 101 24.96 -3.89 31.37
C GLY A 101 24.68 -4.83 30.18
N LYS A 102 23.60 -5.61 30.22
CA LYS A 102 23.29 -6.56 29.14
C LYS A 102 22.73 -5.83 27.93
N VAL A 103 23.37 -6.04 26.78
CA VAL A 103 22.93 -5.53 25.48
C VAL A 103 21.88 -6.46 24.89
N ILE A 104 20.73 -5.91 24.52
CA ILE A 104 19.65 -6.59 23.83
C ILE A 104 19.58 -6.02 22.42
N LEU A 105 19.89 -6.88 21.45
CA LEU A 105 19.60 -6.58 20.05
C LEU A 105 18.10 -6.77 19.83
N PRO A 106 17.39 -5.79 19.28
CA PRO A 106 16.00 -5.98 18.89
C PRO A 106 15.93 -7.04 17.80
N GLN A 107 15.06 -8.02 18.00
CA GLN A 107 14.59 -8.80 16.88
C GLN A 107 13.66 -7.90 16.06
N PRO A 108 13.88 -7.74 14.75
CA PRO A 108 12.93 -7.03 13.92
C PRO A 108 11.61 -7.80 13.98
N ASP A 109 10.60 -7.19 14.60
CA ASP A 109 9.22 -7.66 14.54
C ASP A 109 8.69 -7.36 13.14
N ALA A 110 9.17 -8.14 12.17
CA ALA A 110 8.90 -7.94 10.76
C ALA A 110 7.48 -8.44 10.48
N LYS A 111 6.49 -7.57 10.75
CA LYS A 111 5.12 -7.79 10.29
C LYS A 111 5.16 -8.06 8.79
N LYS A 112 4.50 -9.12 8.35
CA LYS A 112 4.36 -9.39 6.91
C LYS A 112 3.55 -8.24 6.31
N ILE A 113 4.01 -7.65 5.21
CA ILE A 113 3.34 -6.51 4.57
C ILE A 113 2.94 -6.92 3.15
N ALA A 114 1.69 -6.65 2.79
CA ALA A 114 1.20 -6.75 1.43
C ALA A 114 0.76 -5.36 0.99
N ILE A 115 1.14 -4.92 -0.21
CA ILE A 115 0.73 -3.62 -0.75
C ILE A 115 -0.03 -3.86 -2.06
N VAL A 116 -1.27 -3.37 -2.12
CA VAL A 116 -2.14 -3.48 -3.30
C VAL A 116 -2.32 -2.12 -3.98
N GLY A 117 -2.47 -2.13 -5.30
CA GLY A 117 -2.73 -0.89 -6.06
C GLY A 117 -1.51 -0.01 -6.35
N LEU A 118 -0.28 -0.49 -6.12
CA LEU A 118 0.93 0.21 -6.52
C LEU A 118 1.04 0.32 -8.05
N ARG A 119 1.42 1.50 -8.53
CA ARG A 119 1.75 1.73 -9.94
C ARG A 119 3.20 1.30 -10.20
N PRO A 120 3.56 0.96 -11.46
CA PRO A 120 4.94 0.64 -11.82
C PRO A 120 5.96 1.74 -11.48
N CYS A 121 5.55 3.01 -11.46
CA CYS A 121 6.41 4.14 -11.06
C CYS A 121 6.71 4.15 -9.55
N ASP A 122 5.83 3.61 -8.71
CA ASP A 122 6.07 3.48 -7.27
C ASP A 122 7.16 2.43 -6.97
N LEU A 123 7.28 1.40 -7.81
CA LEU A 123 8.30 0.36 -7.69
C LEU A 123 9.70 0.87 -8.04
N LYS A 124 9.81 1.82 -8.98
CA LYS A 124 11.11 2.32 -9.48
C LYS A 124 11.83 3.17 -8.43
N GLY A 125 11.10 3.82 -7.51
CA GLY A 125 11.67 4.54 -6.37
C GLY A 125 12.06 3.66 -5.17
N ASN A 126 11.84 2.34 -5.24
CA ASN A 126 12.04 1.37 -4.14
C ASN A 126 13.07 0.27 -4.43
N ARG A 127 13.66 0.23 -5.64
CA ARG A 127 14.65 -0.80 -6.03
C ARG A 127 16.11 -0.40 -5.81
N ASP A 128 16.38 0.87 -5.59
CA ASP A 128 17.74 1.39 -5.43
C ASP A 128 17.99 1.79 -3.96
N THR A 129 18.41 0.83 -3.13
CA THR A 129 19.34 0.95 -1.98
C THR A 129 19.51 -0.41 -1.31
#